data_AF-A0AAV5YD65-F1
#
_entry.id   AF-A0AAV5YD65-F1
#
_cell.length_a   1.000
_cell.length_b   1.000
_cell.length_c   1.000
_cell.angle_alpha   90.00
_cell.angle_beta   90.00
_cell.angle_gamma   90.00
#
_symmetry.space_group_name_H-M   'P 1'
#
loop_
_entity.id
_entity.type
_entity.pdbx_description
1 polymer ?
#
loop_
_entity_poly.entity_id
_entity_poly.type
_entity_poly.pdbx_seq_one_letter_code
_entity_poly.pdbx_strand_id
1 'polypeptide(L)' 'MAKKKAAKKKPARAKARTSARKDLPARAKAGKVRGGVARTPSVSDEVIVAFAHGDIRAPVVTGNLWNSNDRPPISG' A
#
# COMPACT_ATOMS: atom_id res chain seq x y z
N MET A 1 41.44 -6.06 -46.36
CA MET A 1 40.04 -6.45 -46.08
C MET A 1 40.00 -7.21 -44.75
N ALA A 2 39.32 -6.71 -43.72
CA ALA A 2 38.71 -7.49 -42.62
C ALA A 2 38.19 -6.52 -41.53
N LYS A 3 36.88 -6.30 -41.51
CA LYS A 3 36.18 -5.50 -40.50
C LYS A 3 36.12 -6.29 -39.18
N LYS A 4 36.78 -5.83 -38.12
CA LYS A 4 36.47 -6.30 -36.75
C LYS A 4 35.17 -5.64 -36.29
N LYS A 5 34.06 -6.38 -36.34
CA LYS A 5 32.79 -5.96 -35.73
C LYS A 5 32.92 -6.11 -34.21
N ALA A 6 32.87 -4.99 -33.49
CA ALA A 6 32.72 -4.99 -32.04
C ALA A 6 31.35 -5.60 -31.67
N ALA A 7 31.37 -6.73 -30.95
CA ALA A 7 30.17 -7.34 -30.40
C ALA A 7 29.63 -6.46 -29.26
N LYS A 8 28.56 -5.70 -29.53
CA LYS A 8 27.79 -5.00 -28.49
C LYS A 8 27.11 -6.03 -27.60
N LYS A 9 27.70 -6.30 -26.42
CA LYS A 9 27.10 -7.08 -25.35
C LYS A 9 25.86 -6.31 -24.84
N LYS A 10 24.65 -6.78 -25.15
CA LYS A 10 23.40 -6.19 -24.64
C LYS A 10 23.41 -6.25 -23.11
N PRO A 11 23.04 -5.19 -22.37
CA PRO A 11 22.93 -5.29 -20.92
C PRO A 11 21.81 -6.28 -20.61
N ALA A 12 22.13 -7.29 -19.80
CA ALA A 12 21.17 -8.25 -19.29
C ALA A 12 20.03 -7.48 -18.63
N ARG A 13 18.80 -7.70 -19.12
CA ARG A 13 17.57 -7.15 -18.56
C ARG A 13 17.53 -7.52 -17.08
N ALA A 14 17.80 -6.56 -16.21
CA ALA A 14 17.65 -6.71 -14.77
C ALA A 14 16.18 -7.08 -14.53
N LYS A 15 15.91 -8.37 -14.30
CA LYS A 15 14.62 -8.81 -13.79
C LYS A 15 14.49 -8.13 -12.44
N ALA A 16 13.63 -7.12 -12.36
CA ALA A 16 13.24 -6.52 -11.09
C ALA A 16 12.81 -7.68 -10.20
N ARG A 17 13.68 -8.03 -9.24
CA ARG A 17 13.36 -8.99 -8.20
C ARG A 17 12.40 -8.22 -7.30
N THR A 18 11.13 -8.23 -7.66
CA THR A 18 10.06 -7.83 -6.77
C THR A 18 9.90 -8.96 -5.76
N SER A 19 10.90 -9.12 -4.91
CA SER A 19 10.75 -9.83 -3.65
C SER A 19 9.82 -8.96 -2.83
N ALA A 20 8.52 -9.22 -2.93
CA ALA A 20 7.54 -8.74 -1.99
C ALA A 20 8.05 -9.14 -0.61
N ARG A 21 8.56 -8.15 0.12
CA ARG A 21 8.98 -8.29 1.52
C ARG A 21 7.77 -8.80 2.29
N LYS A 22 7.85 -10.05 2.76
CA LYS A 22 6.76 -10.74 3.49
C LYS A 22 6.45 -10.05 4.82
N ASP A 23 7.38 -9.21 5.27
CA ASP A 23 7.39 -8.38 6.47
C ASP A 23 6.83 -6.97 6.27
N LEU A 24 6.49 -6.56 5.03
CA LEU A 24 5.98 -5.21 4.82
C LEU A 24 4.53 -5.11 5.35
N PRO A 25 4.22 -4.17 6.26
CA PRO A 25 2.87 -4.01 6.76
C PRO A 25 1.91 -3.75 5.60
N ALA A 26 0.74 -4.36 5.67
CA ALA A 26 -0.34 -4.16 4.71
C ALA A 26 -0.61 -2.66 4.56
N ARG A 27 -0.33 -2.12 3.37
CA ARG A 27 -0.59 -0.71 3.06
C ARG A 27 -2.01 -0.57 2.54
N ALA A 28 -2.77 0.34 3.15
CA ALA A 28 -4.02 0.81 2.56
C ALA A 28 -3.71 1.42 1.17
N LYS A 29 -4.46 0.98 0.16
CA LYS A 29 -4.30 1.41 -1.24
C LYS A 29 -5.70 1.56 -1.85
N ALA A 30 -5.86 2.58 -2.68
CA ALA A 30 -7.01 2.71 -3.58
C ALA A 30 -6.50 2.71 -5.04
N GLY A 31 -7.06 1.86 -5.91
CA GLY A 31 -6.70 1.79 -7.33
C GLY A 31 -6.56 0.37 -7.91
N LYS A 32 -6.23 0.26 -9.21
CA LYS A 32 -6.20 -1.00 -10.00
C LYS A 32 -5.05 -1.97 -9.64
N VAL A 33 -4.27 -1.68 -8.60
CA VAL A 33 -3.09 -2.48 -8.21
C VAL A 33 -3.49 -3.56 -7.21
N ARG A 34 -3.18 -4.82 -7.54
CA ARG A 34 -3.39 -5.99 -6.69
C ARG A 34 -2.28 -6.07 -5.63
N GLY A 35 -2.65 -5.99 -4.35
CA GLY A 35 -1.72 -6.20 -3.22
C GLY A 35 -1.82 -5.23 -2.03
N GLY A 36 -2.84 -4.35 -1.97
CA GLY A 36 -3.15 -3.57 -0.77
C GLY A 36 -4.38 -4.12 -0.04
N VAL A 37 -4.48 -3.88 1.28
CA VAL A 37 -5.65 -4.26 2.08
C VAL A 37 -6.54 -3.02 2.20
N ALA A 38 -7.65 -3.00 1.47
CA ALA A 38 -8.74 -2.08 1.74
C ALA A 38 -9.64 -2.72 2.80
N ARG A 39 -9.69 -2.15 4.01
CA ARG A 39 -10.61 -2.58 5.07
C ARG A 39 -11.75 -1.57 5.14
N THR A 40 -12.96 -2.02 4.83
CA THR A 40 -14.16 -1.24 5.12
C THR A 40 -14.47 -1.34 6.62
N PRO A 41 -14.79 -0.24 7.31
CA PRO A 41 -15.22 -0.28 8.70
C PRO A 41 -16.47 -1.13 8.87
N SER A 42 -16.51 -1.89 9.96
CA SER A 42 -17.69 -2.67 10.38
C SER A 42 -18.54 -1.85 11.33
N VAL A 43 -19.79 -2.28 11.55
CA VAL A 43 -20.63 -1.72 12.62
C VAL A 43 -19.89 -1.85 13.95
N SER A 44 -19.92 -0.79 14.75
CA SER A 44 -19.22 -0.66 16.05
C SER A 44 -17.71 -0.38 15.99
N ASP A 45 -17.06 -0.36 14.82
CA ASP A 45 -15.68 0.13 14.72
C ASP A 45 -15.61 1.63 15.05
N GLU A 46 -14.66 2.03 15.90
CA GLU A 46 -14.32 3.44 16.05
C GLU A 46 -13.49 3.94 14.86
N VAL A 47 -13.88 5.10 14.32
CA VAL A 47 -13.28 5.67 13.10
C VAL A 47 -12.93 7.13 13.28
N ILE A 48 -11.89 7.57 12.56
CA ILE A 48 -11.56 8.98 12.39
C ILE A 48 -12.31 9.49 11.16
N VAL A 49 -13.09 10.55 11.35
CA VAL A 49 -13.79 11.27 10.28
C VAL A 49 -13.11 12.61 10.05
N ALA A 50 -12.72 12.85 8.80
CA ALA A 50 -12.32 14.17 8.32
C ALA A 50 -13.44 14.79 7.48
N PHE A 51 -13.42 16.11 7.34
CA PHE A 51 -14.38 16.84 6.51
C PHE A 51 -13.66 17.43 5.32
N ALA A 52 -14.08 17.05 4.11
CA ALA A 52 -13.42 17.49 2.89
C ALA A 52 -13.48 19.02 2.79
N HIS A 53 -12.32 19.66 2.69
CA HIS A 53 -12.20 21.13 2.69
C HIS A 53 -12.86 21.83 3.89
N GLY A 54 -13.09 21.11 5.01
CA GLY A 54 -13.79 21.63 6.18
C GLY A 54 -15.32 21.68 6.06
N ASP A 55 -15.91 21.20 4.96
CA ASP A 55 -17.37 21.11 4.83
C ASP A 55 -17.90 19.93 5.66
N ILE A 56 -18.65 20.24 6.72
CA ILE A 56 -19.26 19.24 7.61
C ILE A 56 -20.22 18.29 6.88
N ARG A 57 -20.75 18.72 5.73
CA ARG A 57 -21.64 17.92 4.88
C ARG A 57 -20.89 16.94 3.98
N ALA A 58 -19.56 17.00 3.95
CA ALA A 58 -18.70 16.14 3.15
C ALA A 58 -17.77 15.29 4.04
N PRO A 59 -18.30 14.37 4.87
CA PRO A 59 -17.49 13.52 5.74
C PRO A 59 -16.75 12.45 4.94
N VAL A 60 -15.51 12.16 5.36
CA VAL A 60 -14.64 11.12 4.80
C VAL A 60 -14.02 10.32 5.94
N VAL A 61 -14.20 9.01 5.93
CA VAL A 61 -13.50 8.11 6.86
C VAL A 61 -12.05 7.94 6.42
N THR A 62 -11.10 8.28 7.28
CA THR A 62 -9.66 8.25 6.96
C THR A 62 -8.91 7.10 7.63
N GLY A 63 -9.49 6.50 8.67
CA GLY A 63 -8.91 5.35 9.36
C GLY A 63 -9.75 4.85 10.54
N ASN A 64 -9.30 3.76 11.14
CA ASN A 64 -9.91 3.15 12.33
C ASN A 64 -9.05 3.42 13.56
N LEU A 65 -9.68 3.47 14.73
CA LEU A 65 -9.02 3.63 16.01
C LEU A 65 -9.12 2.35 16.85
N TRP A 66 -8.19 2.22 17.80
CA TRP A 66 -8.23 1.19 18.83
C TRP A 66 -8.73 1.84 20.12
N ASN A 67 -9.54 1.12 20.88
CA ASN A 67 -10.14 1.59 22.14
C ASN A 67 -10.02 0.49 23.22
N SER A 68 -10.72 0.65 24.34
CA SER A 68 -10.70 -0.34 25.43
C SER A 68 -11.27 -1.72 25.06
N ASN A 69 -12.22 -1.76 24.12
CA ASN A 69 -12.84 -2.97 23.59
C ASN A 69 -12.02 -3.57 22.43
N ASP A 70 -11.65 -2.74 21.46
CA ASP A 70 -10.83 -3.06 20.29
C ASP A 70 -9.38 -2.69 20.59
N ARG A 71 -8.68 -3.55 21.35
CA ARG A 71 -7.30 -3.31 21.80
C ARG A 71 -6.27 -3.67 20.73
N PRO A 72 -5.17 -2.90 20.58
CA PRO A 72 -4.09 -3.14 19.61
C PRO A 72 -3.68 -4.62 19.57
N PRO A 73 -3.29 -5.13 18.39
CA PRO A 73 -2.84 -6.50 18.30
C PRO A 73 -1.53 -6.53 19.09
N ILE A 74 -1.51 -7.25 20.21
CA ILE A 74 -0.38 -7.36 21.13
C ILE A 74 0.96 -7.15 20.40
N SER A 75 1.61 -6.04 20.74
CA SER A 75 2.97 -5.76 20.31
C SER A 75 3.83 -6.89 20.88
N GLY A 76 4.37 -7.74 20.02
CA GLY A 76 5.41 -8.69 20.42
C GLY A 76 6.63 -7.99 20.97
#